data_AF-A0A961AWM5-F1
#
_entry.id   AF-A0A961AWM5-F1
#
_cell.length_a   1.000
_cell.length_b   1.000
_cell.length_c   1.000
_cell.angle_alpha   90.00
_cell.angle_beta   90.00
_cell.angle_gamma   90.00
#
_symmetry.space_group_name_H-M   'P 1'
#
loop_
_entity.id
_entity.type
_entity.pdbx_description
1 polymer ?
#
loop_
_entity_poly.entity_id
_entity_poly.type
_entity_poly.pdbx_seq_one_letter_code
_entity_poly.pdbx_strand_id
1 'polypeptide(L)'
;STRVWDIRRGMQALRSIEGMEGPQLWLQSHGDMAIDTLYASLFEPEVHRLDLHDPPASHMEGPDYLNVLRFLDVPQAAAMVAENSRLVVYTADKKPWNYVTQVGEKLHWNKKQFELRDSMSEDGEPEKKEE
;
A
#
# COMPACT_ATOMS: atom_id res chain seq x y z
N SER A 1 -6.94 1.48 -14.15
CA SER A 1 -7.60 2.62 -13.50
C SER A 1 -6.91 3.91 -13.94
N THR A 2 -7.69 4.95 -14.26
CA THR A 2 -7.14 6.30 -14.55
C THR A 2 -6.42 6.86 -13.33
N ARG A 3 -6.89 6.56 -12.12
CA ARG A 3 -6.30 7.02 -10.85
C ARG A 3 -4.87 6.48 -10.67
N VAL A 4 -4.64 5.19 -10.94
CA VAL A 4 -3.27 4.62 -10.99
C VAL A 4 -2.38 5.42 -11.93
N TRP A 5 -2.86 5.75 -13.13
CA TRP A 5 -2.07 6.50 -14.10
C TRP A 5 -1.78 7.93 -13.64
N ASP A 6 -2.76 8.61 -13.03
CA ASP A 6 -2.60 9.96 -12.48
C ASP A 6 -1.56 9.98 -11.34
N ILE A 7 -1.59 9.01 -10.42
CA ILE A 7 -0.61 8.88 -9.35
C ILE A 7 0.80 8.69 -9.92
N ARG A 8 0.94 7.83 -10.94
CA ARG A 8 2.21 7.63 -11.66
C ARG A 8 2.72 8.91 -12.30
N ARG A 9 1.84 9.65 -12.99
CA ARG A 9 2.19 10.95 -13.57
C ARG A 9 2.61 11.95 -12.49
N GLY A 10 1.95 11.96 -11.34
CA GLY A 10 2.31 12.80 -10.19
C GLY A 10 3.72 12.51 -9.67
N MET A 11 4.06 11.23 -9.50
CA MET A 11 5.42 10.81 -9.11
C MET A 11 6.46 11.27 -10.12
N GLN A 12 6.21 11.09 -11.42
CA GLN A 12 7.15 11.50 -12.47
C GLN A 12 7.27 13.02 -12.60
N ALA A 13 6.17 13.76 -12.44
CA ALA A 13 6.19 15.21 -12.43
C ALA A 13 7.01 15.73 -11.24
N LEU A 14 6.84 15.14 -10.05
CA LEU A 14 7.65 15.49 -8.89
C LEU A 14 9.14 15.29 -9.14
N ARG A 15 9.53 14.19 -9.79
CA ARG A 15 10.91 13.92 -10.19
C ARG A 15 11.47 14.88 -11.24
N SER A 16 10.62 15.61 -11.95
CA SER A 16 11.05 16.59 -12.97
C SER A 16 11.33 17.99 -12.41
N ILE A 17 11.03 18.22 -11.13
CA ILE A 17 11.31 19.48 -10.43
C ILE A 17 12.78 19.49 -10.02
N GLU A 18 13.49 20.59 -10.31
CA GLU A 18 14.90 20.78 -9.95
C GLU A 18 15.11 20.54 -8.45
N GLY A 19 16.03 19.63 -8.11
CA GLY A 19 16.35 19.26 -6.74
C GLY A 19 15.48 18.14 -6.15
N MET A 20 14.53 17.60 -6.92
CA MET A 20 13.63 16.51 -6.50
C MET A 20 13.92 15.16 -7.18
N GLU A 21 15.00 15.06 -7.96
CA GLU A 21 15.39 13.83 -8.66
C GLU A 21 15.87 12.74 -7.67
N GLY A 22 16.57 13.14 -6.60
CA GLY A 22 17.29 12.25 -5.68
C GLY A 22 16.58 11.83 -4.37
N PRO A 23 15.71 12.65 -3.74
CA PRO A 23 15.09 12.29 -2.46
C PRO A 23 14.30 10.98 -2.51
N GLN A 24 14.24 10.24 -1.41
CA GLN A 24 13.43 9.03 -1.32
C GLN A 24 11.93 9.37 -1.34
N LEU A 25 11.13 8.68 -2.15
CA LEU A 25 9.68 8.92 -2.23
C LEU A 25 8.94 8.14 -1.15
N TRP A 26 8.09 8.86 -0.40
CA TRP A 26 7.12 8.28 0.52
C TRP A 26 5.72 8.63 0.05
N LEU A 27 4.91 7.61 -0.17
CA LEU A 27 3.49 7.75 -0.53
C LEU A 27 2.60 7.47 0.68
N GLN A 28 1.55 8.27 0.83
CA GLN A 28 0.51 8.07 1.83
C GLN A 28 -0.86 8.19 1.18
N SER A 29 -1.79 7.34 1.59
CA SER A 29 -3.13 7.29 0.99
C SER A 29 -4.09 6.55 1.90
N HIS A 30 -5.39 6.78 1.71
CA HIS A 30 -6.45 6.23 2.54
C HIS A 30 -7.56 5.56 1.70
N GLY A 31 -8.19 4.51 2.26
CA GLY A 31 -9.32 3.80 1.64
C GLY A 31 -8.96 3.24 0.27
N ASP A 32 -9.87 3.35 -0.71
CA ASP A 32 -9.64 2.89 -2.08
C ASP A 32 -8.36 3.45 -2.72
N MET A 33 -7.94 4.68 -2.36
CA MET A 33 -6.71 5.27 -2.90
C MET A 33 -5.47 4.59 -2.41
N ALA A 34 -5.54 3.88 -1.28
CA ALA A 34 -4.46 3.00 -0.86
C ALA A 34 -4.22 1.87 -1.86
N ILE A 35 -5.28 1.33 -2.47
CA ILE A 35 -5.16 0.30 -3.50
C ILE A 35 -4.64 0.90 -4.81
N ASP A 36 -5.18 2.02 -5.28
CA ASP A 36 -4.65 2.69 -6.49
C ASP A 36 -3.16 3.07 -6.30
N THR A 37 -2.76 3.53 -5.10
CA THR A 37 -1.36 3.87 -4.77
C THR A 37 -0.46 2.63 -4.76
N LEU A 38 -0.94 1.52 -4.19
CA LEU A 38 -0.26 0.22 -4.18
C LEU A 38 0.01 -0.26 -5.62
N TYR A 39 -0.98 -0.17 -6.51
CA TYR A 39 -0.79 -0.54 -7.91
C TYR A 39 0.12 0.45 -8.63
N ALA A 40 0.02 1.74 -8.36
CA ALA A 40 0.89 2.74 -8.97
C ALA A 40 2.37 2.50 -8.64
N SER A 41 2.70 2.14 -7.39
CA SER A 41 4.08 1.86 -6.98
C SER A 41 4.69 0.65 -7.66
N LEU A 42 3.87 -0.35 -8.05
CA LEU A 42 4.37 -1.51 -8.81
C LEU A 42 4.90 -1.14 -10.21
N PHE A 43 4.52 0.02 -10.75
CA PHE A 43 4.88 0.45 -12.10
C PHE A 43 5.85 1.63 -12.17
N GLU A 44 6.34 2.11 -11.02
CA GLU A 44 7.32 3.19 -10.95
C GLU A 44 8.66 2.70 -10.38
N PRO A 45 9.77 3.39 -10.65
CA PRO A 45 11.04 3.12 -9.97
C PRO A 45 10.90 3.17 -8.45
N GLU A 46 11.79 2.46 -7.74
CA GLU A 46 11.70 2.17 -6.31
C GLU A 46 11.10 3.31 -5.47
N VAL A 47 9.88 3.07 -4.97
CA VAL A 47 9.23 3.89 -3.95
C VAL A 47 9.78 3.43 -2.61
N HIS A 48 10.34 4.34 -1.82
CA HIS A 48 11.00 3.98 -0.57
C HIS A 48 10.02 3.43 0.46
N ARG A 49 8.86 4.08 0.58
CA ARG A 49 7.88 3.76 1.61
C ARG A 49 6.45 4.05 1.17
N LEU A 50 5.52 3.19 1.58
CA LEU A 50 4.08 3.38 1.47
C LEU A 50 3.45 3.27 2.86
N ASP A 51 2.62 4.25 3.21
CA ASP A 51 1.73 4.20 4.38
C ASP A 51 0.28 4.19 3.89
N LEU A 52 -0.37 3.04 4.04
CA LEU A 52 -1.71 2.77 3.57
C LEU A 52 -2.68 2.77 4.76
N HIS A 53 -3.60 3.74 4.78
CA HIS A 53 -4.59 3.89 5.83
C HIS A 53 -5.91 3.27 5.42
N ASP A 54 -6.39 2.32 6.21
CA ASP A 54 -7.63 1.56 5.99
C ASP A 54 -7.82 1.08 4.55
N PRO A 55 -6.79 0.45 3.93
CA PRO A 55 -6.97 -0.14 2.61
C PRO A 55 -8.04 -1.25 2.67
N PRO A 56 -8.98 -1.29 1.71
CA PRO A 56 -9.81 -2.46 1.47
C PRO A 56 -8.96 -3.73 1.41
N ALA A 57 -9.38 -4.79 2.08
CA ALA A 57 -8.60 -6.02 2.14
C ALA A 57 -8.87 -6.94 0.93
N SER A 58 -9.84 -6.60 0.09
CA SER A 58 -10.19 -7.32 -1.13
C SER A 58 -10.68 -6.36 -2.21
N HIS A 59 -10.41 -6.68 -3.48
CA HIS A 59 -11.00 -5.97 -4.62
C HIS A 59 -12.53 -6.12 -4.71
N MET A 60 -13.14 -7.01 -3.90
CA MET A 60 -14.60 -7.05 -3.73
C MET A 60 -15.15 -5.80 -3.02
N GLU A 61 -14.32 -5.11 -2.25
CA GLU A 61 -14.66 -3.89 -1.51
C GLU A 61 -14.27 -2.61 -2.29
N GLY A 62 -13.54 -2.78 -3.40
CA GLY A 62 -13.06 -1.69 -4.25
C GLY A 62 -11.56 -1.40 -4.10
N PRO A 63 -10.99 -0.56 -4.98
CA PRO A 63 -11.58 -0.05 -6.22
C PRO A 63 -11.67 -1.13 -7.31
N ASP A 64 -12.61 -0.96 -8.24
CA ASP A 64 -12.89 -1.93 -9.29
C ASP A 64 -11.77 -2.05 -10.33
N TYR A 65 -11.12 -3.21 -10.37
CA TYR A 65 -10.24 -3.60 -11.47
C TYR A 65 -10.81 -4.80 -12.22
N LEU A 66 -11.06 -4.60 -13.51
CA LEU A 66 -11.66 -5.63 -14.36
C LEU A 66 -10.84 -6.93 -14.30
N ASN A 67 -11.50 -8.02 -13.90
CA ASN A 67 -10.96 -9.38 -13.86
C ASN A 67 -9.77 -9.61 -12.90
N VAL A 68 -9.43 -8.67 -12.01
CA VAL A 68 -8.23 -8.79 -11.16
C VAL A 68 -8.25 -10.03 -10.26
N LEU A 69 -9.41 -10.35 -9.67
CA LEU A 69 -9.60 -11.48 -8.76
C LEU A 69 -9.40 -12.85 -9.42
N ARG A 70 -9.30 -12.92 -10.75
CA ARG A 70 -8.90 -14.14 -11.46
C ARG A 70 -7.42 -14.46 -11.29
N PHE A 71 -6.61 -13.49 -10.87
CA PHE A 71 -5.16 -13.60 -10.77
C PHE A 71 -4.69 -13.42 -9.33
N LEU A 72 -5.17 -12.38 -8.64
CA LEU A 72 -4.73 -12.05 -7.29
C LEU A 72 -5.73 -11.13 -6.58
N ASP A 73 -5.59 -11.01 -5.26
CA ASP A 73 -6.29 -10.04 -4.44
C ASP A 73 -5.33 -9.06 -3.73
N VAL A 74 -5.86 -8.09 -2.98
CA VAL A 74 -5.09 -6.99 -2.38
C VAL A 74 -3.90 -7.48 -1.55
N PRO A 75 -4.00 -8.50 -0.66
CA PRO A 75 -2.85 -8.93 0.13
C PRO A 75 -1.71 -9.50 -0.72
N GLN A 76 -2.01 -10.09 -1.90
CA GLN A 76 -0.96 -10.53 -2.83
C GLN A 76 -0.29 -9.34 -3.52
N ALA A 77 -1.05 -8.34 -3.95
CA ALA A 77 -0.49 -7.09 -4.48
C ALA A 77 0.40 -6.39 -3.45
N ALA A 78 -0.03 -6.39 -2.19
CA ALA A 78 0.71 -5.81 -1.09
C ALA A 78 2.04 -6.53 -0.83
N ALA A 79 2.06 -7.86 -0.92
CA ALA A 79 3.30 -8.62 -0.83
C ALA A 79 4.28 -8.27 -1.97
N MET A 80 3.82 -8.12 -3.20
CA MET A 80 4.69 -7.72 -4.33
C MET A 80 5.30 -6.32 -4.12
N VAL A 81 4.53 -5.37 -3.58
CA VAL A 81 5.07 -4.04 -3.24
C VAL A 81 6.05 -4.14 -2.08
N ALA A 82 5.70 -4.88 -1.03
CA ALA A 82 6.53 -5.05 0.16
C ALA A 82 7.89 -5.70 -0.16
N GLU A 83 8.05 -6.41 -1.27
CA GLU A 83 9.37 -6.93 -1.68
C GLU A 83 10.37 -5.82 -2.00
N ASN A 84 9.90 -4.71 -2.58
CA ASN A 84 10.76 -3.62 -3.08
C ASN A 84 10.62 -2.31 -2.29
N SER A 85 9.62 -2.22 -1.42
CA SER A 85 9.29 -0.99 -0.69
C SER A 85 8.97 -1.31 0.76
N ARG A 86 9.27 -0.38 1.68
CA ARG A 86 8.73 -0.48 3.04
C ARG A 86 7.23 -0.21 3.01
N LEU A 87 6.43 -1.18 3.43
CA LEU A 87 4.98 -1.09 3.45
C LEU A 87 4.46 -1.05 4.90
N VAL A 88 3.71 -0.01 5.23
CA VAL A 88 3.00 0.12 6.51
C VAL A 88 1.51 0.16 6.23
N VAL A 89 0.75 -0.75 6.83
CA VAL A 89 -0.70 -0.81 6.71
C VAL A 89 -1.32 -0.48 8.06
N TYR A 90 -2.14 0.57 8.10
CA TYR A 90 -2.96 0.94 9.25
C TYR A 90 -4.36 0.37 9.00
N THR A 91 -4.83 -0.53 9.86
CA THR A 91 -6.12 -1.21 9.68
C THR A 91 -6.64 -1.76 11.00
N ALA A 92 -7.96 -1.75 11.17
CA ALA A 92 -8.63 -2.47 12.25
C ALA A 92 -8.61 -4.00 12.04
N ASP A 93 -8.78 -4.46 10.79
CA ASP A 93 -8.71 -5.88 10.43
C ASP A 93 -7.33 -6.27 9.91
N LYS A 94 -6.53 -6.87 10.79
CA LYS A 94 -5.17 -7.35 10.51
C LYS A 94 -5.15 -8.75 9.88
N LYS A 95 -6.24 -9.51 9.92
CA LYS A 95 -6.25 -10.93 9.54
C LYS A 95 -5.94 -11.17 8.05
N PRO A 96 -6.49 -10.41 7.09
CA PRO A 96 -6.20 -10.59 5.67
C PRO A 96 -4.72 -10.38 5.33
N TRP A 97 -4.07 -9.49 6.07
CA TRP A 97 -2.67 -9.10 5.88
C TRP A 97 -1.65 -10.12 6.38
N ASN A 98 -2.10 -11.17 7.08
CA ASN A 98 -1.24 -12.30 7.46
C ASN A 98 -0.57 -12.95 6.26
N TYR A 99 -1.18 -12.87 5.06
CA TYR A 99 -0.56 -13.33 3.82
C TYR A 99 0.79 -12.63 3.57
N VAL A 100 0.85 -11.31 3.72
CA VAL A 100 2.07 -10.51 3.49
C VAL A 100 3.16 -10.88 4.50
N THR A 101 2.79 -11.04 5.77
CA THR A 101 3.70 -11.49 6.82
C THR A 101 4.30 -12.87 6.49
N GLN A 102 3.46 -13.82 6.06
CA GLN A 102 3.92 -15.17 5.70
C GLN A 102 4.84 -15.17 4.47
N VAL A 103 4.59 -14.31 3.48
CA VAL A 103 5.51 -14.13 2.34
C VAL A 103 6.84 -13.58 2.84
N GLY A 104 6.83 -12.56 3.68
CA GLY A 104 8.05 -11.96 4.23
C GLY A 104 8.88 -12.93 5.06
N GLU A 105 8.24 -13.81 5.83
CA GLU A 105 8.93 -14.88 6.56
C GLU A 105 9.61 -15.88 5.62
N LYS A 106 8.89 -16.33 4.57
CA LYS A 106 9.41 -17.28 3.57
C LYS A 106 10.53 -16.72 2.71
N LEU A 107 10.48 -15.41 2.42
CA LEU A 107 11.49 -14.70 1.64
C LEU A 107 12.57 -14.05 2.52
N HIS A 108 12.52 -14.26 3.85
CA HIS A 108 13.47 -13.75 4.82
C HIS A 108 13.66 -12.22 4.79
N TRP A 109 12.57 -11.49 4.60
CA TRP A 109 12.58 -10.02 4.63
C TRP A 109 13.00 -9.48 6.00
N ASN A 110 13.51 -8.25 6.01
CA ASN A 110 13.72 -7.51 7.25
C ASN A 110 12.37 -7.28 7.95
N LYS A 111 12.34 -7.36 9.29
CA LYS A 111 11.14 -7.08 10.11
C LYS A 111 10.53 -5.70 9.88
N LYS A 112 11.31 -4.73 9.38
CA LYS A 112 10.82 -3.38 9.05
C LYS A 112 10.24 -3.26 7.64
N GLN A 113 10.29 -4.33 6.84
CA GLN A 113 9.84 -4.32 5.45
C GLN A 113 8.31 -4.20 5.37
N PHE A 114 7.60 -4.92 6.24
CA PHE A 114 6.16 -4.88 6.35
C PHE A 114 5.75 -4.68 7.81
N GLU A 115 4.90 -3.68 8.07
CA GLU A 115 4.38 -3.37 9.40
C GLU A 115 2.86 -3.23 9.38
N LEU A 116 2.20 -3.87 10.34
CA LEU A 116 0.78 -3.68 10.63
C LEU A 116 0.62 -2.77 11.84
N ARG A 117 -0.21 -1.74 11.69
CA ARG A 117 -0.52 -0.75 12.73
C ARG A 117 -2.03 -0.67 12.92
N ASP A 118 -2.46 -0.28 14.12
CA ASP A 118 -3.87 -0.01 14.36
C ASP A 118 -4.30 1.24 13.59
N SER A 119 -5.56 1.25 13.16
CA SER A 119 -6.12 2.42 12.50
C SER A 119 -6.24 3.59 13.49
N MET A 120 -6.14 4.80 12.97
CA MET A 120 -6.29 6.04 13.73
C MET A 120 -7.74 6.52 13.56
N SER A 121 -8.43 6.81 14.66
CA SER A 121 -9.73 7.47 14.60
C SER A 121 -9.60 8.89 14.02
N GLU A 122 -10.72 9.48 13.58
CA GLU A 122 -10.76 10.87 13.08
C GLU A 122 -10.19 11.89 14.09
N ASP A 123 -10.18 11.56 15.38
CA ASP A 123 -9.66 12.39 16.48
C ASP A 123 -8.17 12.11 16.81
N GLY A 124 -7.51 11.20 16.10
CA GLY A 124 -6.11 10.84 16.30
C GLY A 124 -5.85 9.86 17.45
N GLU A 125 -6.90 9.22 17.98
CA GLU A 125 -6.78 8.16 18.97
C GLU A 125 -6.86 6.78 18.29
N PRO A 126 -6.16 5.74 18.78
CA PRO A 126 -6.28 4.40 18.22
C PRO A 126 -7.73 3.89 18.37
N GLU A 127 -8.33 3.43 17.27
CA GLU A 127 -9.71 2.95 17.25
C GLU A 127 -9.84 1.70 18.15
N LYS A 128 -10.67 1.79 19.19
CA LYS A 128 -10.87 0.68 20.14
C LYS A 128 -11.81 -0.35 19.52
N LYS A 129 -11.38 -1.61 19.49
CA LYS A 129 -12.23 -2.74 19.07
C LYS A 129 -13.49 -2.82 19.92
N GLU A 130 -14.66 -2.85 19.28
CA GLU A 130 -15.87 -3.39 19.92
C GLU A 130 -15.74 -4.93 19.98
N GLU A 131 -15.99 -5.48 21.18
CA GLU A 131 -15.87 -6.91 21.54
C GLU A 131 -16.95 -7.80 20.92
#